data_AF-A0A0P1H5T8-F1
#
_entry.id   AF-A0A0P1H5T8-F1
#
_cell.length_a   1.000
_cell.length_b   1.000
_cell.length_c   1.000
_cell.angle_alpha   90.00
_cell.angle_beta   90.00
_cell.angle_gamma   90.00
#
_symmetry.space_group_name_H-M   'P 1'
#
loop_
_entity.id
_entity.type
_entity.pdbx_description
1 polymer ?
#
loop_
_entity_poly.entity_id
_entity_poly.type
_entity_poly.pdbx_seq_one_letter_code
_entity_poly.pdbx_strand_id
1 'polypeptide(L)'
;MNVDLTGIDLSGQRIDYLTDKGADYHAAYLSAEQRAKFQKGERKLRTRLMRRKIRSMRVDMISDFVETFEAQFSPLGDGKRKQILDDQLLKHILLSPLVTDYPSDKPLDERYTQRVLVRLAPFAVKANLEFFKELFRLLGDLQCEIGEIAHSLIMDDYLAKYGDAVGDLIGQLQPNAALDAHWINAKPLKKPLINEAKRKKHKNRVVLLDQFVNRAKQINSHRAIHPSAIEETLDCLSDALDGLRFIETVDFNCTADEAERIALRIVKGDWPASRTRLVLEAEVPPKVRGALFRQIMHQGNVERTLEMLRWLNNNRGAVGALSLEDALSRINSFAALFDFASDVYMDLAANQMNVLRRALDRTAMNSSQRAKVRRLLPEVGET
;
A
#
# COMPACT_ATOMS: atom_id res chain seq x y z
N MET A 1 -45.04 -1.00 -6.90
CA MET A 1 -45.89 0.11 -7.38
C MET A 1 -45.24 1.40 -6.90
N ASN A 2 -44.65 2.18 -7.81
CA ASN A 2 -44.28 3.55 -7.50
C ASN A 2 -45.57 4.37 -7.45
N VAL A 3 -45.77 5.12 -6.37
CA VAL A 3 -46.93 6.00 -6.21
C VAL A 3 -46.53 7.37 -6.75
N ASP A 4 -47.21 7.86 -7.79
CA ASP A 4 -47.00 9.22 -8.29
C ASP A 4 -47.85 10.19 -7.46
N LEU A 5 -47.22 11.19 -6.84
CA LEU A 5 -47.87 12.21 -6.02
C LEU A 5 -47.88 13.59 -6.70
N THR A 6 -47.57 13.65 -8.00
CA THR A 6 -47.53 14.90 -8.77
C THR A 6 -48.85 15.67 -8.69
N GLY A 7 -48.78 16.95 -8.32
CA GLY A 7 -49.94 17.84 -8.24
C GLY A 7 -50.85 17.63 -7.03
N ILE A 8 -50.55 16.68 -6.14
CA ILE A 8 -51.32 16.46 -4.91
C ILE A 8 -50.86 17.44 -3.83
N ASP A 9 -51.81 18.10 -3.17
CA ASP A 9 -51.53 18.88 -1.96
C ASP A 9 -51.61 17.99 -0.71
N LEU A 10 -50.46 17.79 -0.09
CA LEU A 10 -50.29 17.00 1.12
C LEU A 10 -49.92 17.88 2.32
N SER A 11 -49.98 19.21 2.20
CA SER A 11 -49.67 20.13 3.28
C SER A 11 -50.54 19.85 4.51
N GLY A 12 -49.90 19.63 5.66
CA GLY A 12 -50.59 19.31 6.92
C GLY A 12 -51.09 17.86 7.06
N GLN A 13 -50.94 17.01 6.04
CA GLN A 13 -51.31 15.60 6.13
C GLN A 13 -50.19 14.73 6.72
N ARG A 14 -50.56 13.64 7.41
CA ARG A 14 -49.58 12.62 7.83
C ARG A 14 -49.10 11.84 6.61
N ILE A 15 -47.81 11.94 6.30
CA ILE A 15 -47.19 11.33 5.10
C ILE A 15 -46.27 10.15 5.44
N ASP A 16 -46.14 9.77 6.71
CA ASP A 16 -45.10 8.83 7.16
C ASP A 16 -45.22 7.44 6.49
N TYR A 17 -46.40 7.04 6.01
CA TYR A 17 -46.64 5.77 5.32
C TYR A 17 -46.28 5.79 3.82
N LEU A 18 -46.01 6.97 3.24
CA LEU A 18 -45.65 7.17 1.83
C LEU A 18 -44.13 7.25 1.63
N THR A 19 -43.39 7.66 2.67
CA THR A 19 -41.94 7.93 2.60
C THR A 19 -41.11 6.69 2.28
N ASP A 20 -41.55 5.51 2.69
CA ASP A 20 -40.85 4.23 2.47
C ASP A 20 -41.29 3.50 1.19
N LYS A 21 -42.29 4.02 0.46
CA LYS A 21 -42.87 3.37 -0.73
C LYS A 21 -42.27 3.81 -2.07
N GLY A 22 -41.26 4.70 -2.05
CA GLY A 22 -40.60 5.18 -3.28
C GLY A 22 -41.55 6.00 -4.17
N ALA A 23 -42.39 6.82 -3.55
CA ALA A 23 -43.32 7.70 -4.25
C ALA A 23 -42.58 8.84 -4.97
N ASP A 24 -43.04 9.27 -6.14
CA ASP A 24 -42.55 10.47 -6.80
C ASP A 24 -43.25 11.71 -6.20
N TYR A 25 -42.50 12.49 -5.43
CA TYR A 25 -43.03 13.60 -4.61
C TYR A 25 -42.48 14.96 -5.04
N HIS A 26 -41.62 15.03 -6.07
CA HIS A 26 -40.90 16.25 -6.42
C HIS A 26 -41.83 17.37 -6.90
N ALA A 27 -42.98 17.00 -7.48
CA ALA A 27 -44.04 17.91 -7.93
C ALA A 27 -45.27 17.96 -7.01
N ALA A 28 -45.18 17.44 -5.77
CA ALA A 28 -46.25 17.54 -4.77
C ALA A 28 -46.14 18.85 -3.96
N TYR A 29 -47.28 19.39 -3.51
CA TYR A 29 -47.27 20.51 -2.54
C TYR A 29 -47.05 19.96 -1.13
N LEU A 30 -45.89 20.28 -0.56
CA LEU A 30 -45.40 19.75 0.72
C LEU A 30 -44.85 20.88 1.59
N SER A 31 -45.03 20.76 2.91
CA SER A 31 -44.29 21.61 3.85
C SER A 31 -42.79 21.29 3.82
N ALA A 32 -41.95 22.22 4.32
CA ALA A 32 -40.51 22.02 4.40
C ALA A 32 -40.13 20.76 5.23
N GLU A 33 -40.85 20.52 6.33
CA GLU A 33 -40.65 19.35 7.19
C GLU A 33 -41.02 18.04 6.47
N GLN A 34 -42.14 18.05 5.74
CA GLN A 34 -42.59 16.90 4.96
C GLN A 34 -41.61 16.56 3.83
N ARG A 35 -41.09 17.58 3.13
CA ARG A 35 -40.06 17.42 2.10
C ARG A 35 -38.76 16.84 2.67
N ALA A 36 -38.34 17.27 3.85
CA ALA A 36 -37.17 16.71 4.54
C ALA A 36 -37.37 15.22 4.91
N LYS A 37 -38.58 14.83 5.34
CA LYS A 37 -38.92 13.43 5.63
C LYS A 37 -38.89 12.55 4.37
N PHE A 38 -39.44 13.01 3.25
CA PHE A 38 -39.37 12.29 1.97
C PHE A 38 -37.93 12.11 1.46
N GLN A 39 -37.10 13.16 1.50
CA GLN A 39 -35.68 13.06 1.12
C GLN A 39 -34.90 12.07 2.00
N LYS A 40 -35.20 12.04 3.31
CA LYS A 40 -34.60 11.05 4.23
C LYS A 40 -35.05 9.63 3.91
N GLY A 41 -36.33 9.42 3.59
CA GLY A 41 -36.88 8.12 3.13
C GLY A 41 -36.26 7.64 1.83
N GLU A 42 -36.10 8.53 0.85
CA GLU A 42 -35.49 8.24 -0.44
C GLU A 42 -34.01 7.82 -0.30
N ARG A 43 -33.24 8.53 0.55
CA ARG A 43 -31.85 8.15 0.87
C ARG A 43 -31.79 6.75 1.51
N LYS A 44 -32.71 6.44 2.43
CA LYS A 44 -32.80 5.09 3.04
C LYS A 44 -33.16 4.03 1.99
N LEU A 45 -34.11 4.31 1.10
CA LEU A 45 -34.54 3.38 0.04
C LEU A 45 -33.41 3.11 -0.96
N ARG A 46 -32.74 4.16 -1.48
CA ARG A 46 -31.57 4.03 -2.38
C ARG A 46 -30.47 3.22 -1.72
N THR A 47 -30.18 3.50 -0.46
CA THR A 47 -29.21 2.75 0.34
C THR A 47 -29.62 1.28 0.46
N ARG A 48 -30.89 0.98 0.77
CA ARG A 48 -31.42 -0.40 0.85
C ARG A 48 -31.33 -1.14 -0.49
N LEU A 49 -31.62 -0.46 -1.61
CA LEU A 49 -31.53 -1.04 -2.95
C LEU A 49 -30.08 -1.34 -3.34
N MET A 50 -29.14 -0.41 -3.08
CA MET A 50 -27.71 -0.67 -3.28
C MET A 50 -27.21 -1.83 -2.42
N ARG A 51 -27.66 -1.93 -1.17
CA ARG A 51 -27.30 -3.03 -0.26
C ARG A 51 -27.81 -4.39 -0.78
N ARG A 52 -29.06 -4.46 -1.25
CA ARG A 52 -29.58 -5.67 -1.92
C ARG A 52 -28.73 -6.06 -3.13
N LYS A 53 -28.27 -5.07 -3.91
CA LYS A 53 -27.38 -5.30 -5.06
C LYS A 53 -26.03 -5.89 -4.61
N ILE A 54 -25.41 -5.37 -3.56
CA ILE A 54 -24.12 -5.89 -3.03
C ILE A 54 -24.27 -7.34 -2.57
N ARG A 55 -25.32 -7.67 -1.80
CA ARG A 55 -25.56 -9.05 -1.38
C ARG A 55 -25.81 -10.00 -2.55
N SER A 56 -26.61 -9.58 -3.53
CA SER A 56 -26.83 -10.37 -4.76
C SER A 56 -25.52 -10.66 -5.44
N MET A 57 -24.71 -9.63 -5.71
CA MET A 57 -23.41 -9.78 -6.36
C MET A 57 -22.49 -10.77 -5.64
N ARG A 58 -22.43 -10.72 -4.30
CA ARG A 58 -21.61 -11.68 -3.52
C ARG A 58 -22.14 -13.11 -3.63
N VAL A 59 -23.46 -13.28 -3.58
CA VAL A 59 -24.09 -14.60 -3.76
C VAL A 59 -23.81 -15.12 -5.16
N ASP A 60 -23.95 -14.27 -6.18
CA ASP A 60 -23.68 -14.62 -7.58
C ASP A 60 -22.22 -15.04 -7.76
N MET A 61 -21.26 -14.26 -7.25
CA MET A 61 -19.82 -14.62 -7.29
C MET A 61 -19.50 -15.95 -6.62
N ILE A 62 -20.12 -16.24 -5.46
CA ILE A 62 -19.91 -17.52 -4.77
C ILE A 62 -20.57 -18.66 -5.53
N SER A 63 -21.79 -18.45 -6.05
CA SER A 63 -22.49 -19.46 -6.85
C SER A 63 -21.69 -19.83 -8.09
N ASP A 64 -21.22 -18.84 -8.85
CA ASP A 64 -20.37 -19.02 -10.03
C ASP A 64 -19.08 -19.79 -9.69
N PHE A 65 -18.47 -19.49 -8.53
CA PHE A 65 -17.31 -20.23 -8.04
C PHE A 65 -17.64 -21.69 -7.76
N VAL A 66 -18.78 -22.00 -7.12
CA VAL A 66 -19.14 -23.40 -6.84
C VAL A 66 -19.53 -24.15 -8.12
N GLU A 67 -20.19 -23.50 -9.07
CA GLU A 67 -20.47 -24.11 -10.39
C GLU A 67 -19.18 -24.43 -11.14
N THR A 68 -18.20 -23.51 -11.09
CA THR A 68 -16.86 -23.75 -11.63
C THR A 68 -16.16 -24.91 -10.91
N PHE A 69 -16.30 -24.99 -9.58
CA PHE A 69 -15.78 -26.10 -8.79
C PHE A 69 -16.37 -27.44 -9.25
N GLU A 70 -17.69 -27.52 -9.38
CA GLU A 70 -18.41 -28.72 -9.82
C GLU A 70 -17.97 -29.18 -11.21
N ALA A 71 -17.74 -28.22 -12.12
CA ALA A 71 -17.34 -28.50 -13.49
C ALA A 71 -15.87 -28.92 -13.63
N GLN A 72 -14.96 -28.38 -12.81
CA GLN A 72 -13.51 -28.51 -13.01
C GLN A 72 -12.82 -29.44 -12.01
N PHE A 73 -13.39 -29.62 -10.82
CA PHE A 73 -12.75 -30.38 -9.76
C PHE A 73 -13.59 -31.62 -9.43
N SER A 74 -12.92 -32.77 -9.32
CA SER A 74 -13.54 -33.91 -8.68
C SER A 74 -13.74 -33.62 -7.18
N PRO A 75 -14.76 -34.22 -6.53
CA PRO A 75 -15.00 -34.03 -5.11
C PRO A 75 -13.71 -34.24 -4.29
N LEU A 76 -13.39 -33.28 -3.43
CA LEU A 76 -12.09 -33.25 -2.76
C LEU A 76 -12.14 -34.07 -1.46
N GLY A 77 -11.29 -35.08 -1.34
CA GLY A 77 -11.13 -35.80 -0.08
C GLY A 77 -10.42 -34.95 0.97
N ASP A 78 -10.85 -35.07 2.24
CA ASP A 78 -10.10 -34.54 3.36
C ASP A 78 -8.77 -35.30 3.54
N GLY A 79 -7.84 -34.77 4.34
CA GLY A 79 -6.53 -35.38 4.52
C GLY A 79 -6.54 -36.81 5.08
N LYS A 80 -7.67 -37.28 5.61
CA LYS A 80 -7.87 -38.66 6.10
C LYS A 80 -8.81 -39.49 5.20
N ARG A 81 -9.33 -38.93 4.11
CA ARG A 81 -10.35 -39.51 3.20
C ARG A 81 -11.62 -40.01 3.90
N LYS A 82 -11.98 -39.41 5.02
CA LYS A 82 -13.21 -39.68 5.78
C LYS A 82 -14.35 -38.75 5.39
N GLN A 83 -14.04 -37.59 4.82
CA GLN A 83 -15.01 -36.61 4.37
C GLN A 83 -14.70 -36.21 2.94
N ILE A 84 -15.75 -35.87 2.20
CA ILE A 84 -15.66 -35.40 0.82
C ILE A 84 -16.25 -33.99 0.80
N LEU A 85 -15.52 -33.06 0.21
CA LEU A 85 -16.02 -31.74 -0.15
C LEU A 85 -16.64 -31.85 -1.53
N ASP A 86 -17.97 -31.96 -1.55
CA ASP A 86 -18.80 -31.83 -2.75
C ASP A 86 -19.30 -30.39 -2.90
N ASP A 87 -19.99 -30.12 -4.01
CA ASP A 87 -20.55 -28.81 -4.33
C ASP A 87 -21.58 -28.36 -3.28
N GLN A 88 -22.37 -29.29 -2.73
CA GLN A 88 -23.40 -28.99 -1.73
C GLN A 88 -22.78 -28.55 -0.41
N LEU A 89 -21.75 -29.24 0.05
CA LEU A 89 -21.02 -28.87 1.26
C LEU A 89 -20.29 -27.54 1.05
N LEU A 90 -19.70 -27.31 -0.12
CA LEU A 90 -19.04 -26.05 -0.45
C LEU A 90 -20.03 -24.87 -0.48
N LYS A 91 -21.18 -25.02 -1.15
CA LYS A 91 -22.31 -24.07 -1.11
C LYS A 91 -22.73 -23.82 0.33
N HIS A 92 -22.88 -24.87 1.12
CA HIS A 92 -23.29 -24.73 2.52
C HIS A 92 -22.27 -23.90 3.32
N ILE A 93 -20.97 -24.18 3.19
CA ILE A 93 -19.89 -23.47 3.89
C ILE A 93 -19.84 -21.99 3.50
N LEU A 94 -19.93 -21.67 2.21
CA LEU A 94 -19.73 -20.31 1.71
C LEU A 94 -21.00 -19.44 1.78
N LEU A 95 -22.16 -19.99 1.43
CA LEU A 95 -23.41 -19.22 1.31
C LEU A 95 -24.23 -19.19 2.60
N SER A 96 -24.24 -20.28 3.39
CA SER A 96 -25.12 -20.32 4.57
C SER A 96 -24.84 -19.21 5.58
N PRO A 97 -23.57 -18.86 5.89
CA PRO A 97 -23.28 -17.72 6.76
C PRO A 97 -23.88 -16.40 6.22
N LEU A 98 -23.87 -16.19 4.90
CA LEU A 98 -24.45 -15.00 4.27
C LEU A 98 -25.97 -14.93 4.40
N VAL A 99 -26.62 -16.08 4.54
CA VAL A 99 -28.07 -16.17 4.72
C VAL A 99 -28.45 -15.94 6.18
N THR A 100 -27.69 -16.52 7.11
CA THR A 100 -28.02 -16.54 8.54
C THR A 100 -27.53 -15.32 9.31
N ASP A 101 -26.30 -14.88 9.05
CA ASP A 101 -25.58 -13.97 9.96
C ASP A 101 -25.31 -12.58 9.37
N TYR A 102 -25.31 -12.44 8.03
CA TYR A 102 -24.97 -11.18 7.37
C TYR A 102 -26.21 -10.52 6.73
N PRO A 103 -26.67 -9.36 7.26
CA PRO A 103 -27.58 -8.51 6.51
C PRO A 103 -26.86 -7.97 5.26
N SER A 104 -27.63 -7.61 4.23
CA SER A 104 -27.13 -7.30 2.88
C SER A 104 -26.15 -6.13 2.77
N ASP A 105 -25.92 -5.42 3.88
CA ASP A 105 -25.28 -4.12 3.93
C ASP A 105 -23.95 -4.08 4.69
N LYS A 106 -23.58 -5.17 5.35
CA LYS A 106 -22.31 -5.25 6.07
C LYS A 106 -21.22 -5.86 5.19
N PRO A 107 -19.98 -5.36 5.27
CA PRO A 107 -18.83 -6.09 4.73
C PRO A 107 -18.72 -7.47 5.39
N LEU A 108 -18.09 -8.41 4.69
CA LEU A 108 -17.79 -9.72 5.27
C LEU A 108 -16.65 -9.52 6.26
N ASP A 109 -16.98 -9.64 7.53
CA ASP A 109 -16.04 -9.42 8.63
C ASP A 109 -15.11 -10.63 8.83
N GLU A 110 -14.16 -10.49 9.76
CA GLU A 110 -13.21 -11.53 10.15
C GLU A 110 -13.86 -12.87 10.53
N ARG A 111 -15.11 -12.87 11.04
CA ARG A 111 -15.80 -14.08 11.49
C ARG A 111 -16.25 -14.91 10.31
N TYR A 112 -16.65 -14.27 9.20
CA TYR A 112 -16.98 -14.96 7.97
C TYR A 112 -15.77 -15.73 7.46
N THR A 113 -14.65 -15.00 7.27
CA THR A 113 -13.38 -15.55 6.80
C THR A 113 -12.90 -16.69 7.68
N GLN A 114 -12.90 -16.49 8.99
CA GLN A 114 -12.52 -17.52 9.96
C GLN A 114 -13.38 -18.78 9.81
N ARG A 115 -14.72 -18.65 9.75
CA ARG A 115 -15.61 -19.81 9.63
C ARG A 115 -15.36 -20.59 8.34
N VAL A 116 -15.17 -19.90 7.22
CA VAL A 116 -14.86 -20.53 5.93
C VAL A 116 -13.54 -21.30 6.02
N LEU A 117 -12.46 -20.64 6.44
CA LEU A 117 -11.14 -21.25 6.48
C LEU A 117 -11.06 -22.41 7.49
N VAL A 118 -11.71 -22.31 8.65
CA VAL A 118 -11.75 -23.40 9.66
C VAL A 118 -12.49 -24.61 9.11
N ARG A 119 -13.65 -24.41 8.47
CA ARG A 119 -14.44 -25.52 7.91
C ARG A 119 -13.74 -26.20 6.72
N LEU A 120 -12.91 -25.47 5.98
CA LEU A 120 -12.17 -26.00 4.83
C LEU A 120 -10.78 -26.54 5.19
N ALA A 121 -10.23 -26.21 6.36
CA ALA A 121 -8.93 -26.70 6.81
C ALA A 121 -8.72 -28.24 6.73
N PRO A 122 -9.72 -29.10 6.99
CA PRO A 122 -9.57 -30.55 6.81
C PRO A 122 -9.22 -30.99 5.38
N PHE A 123 -9.65 -30.20 4.39
CA PHE A 123 -9.41 -30.43 2.96
C PHE A 123 -8.11 -29.79 2.47
N ALA A 124 -7.40 -29.06 3.34
CA ALA A 124 -6.12 -28.44 3.02
C ALA A 124 -5.02 -29.51 2.89
N VAL A 125 -4.89 -30.11 1.72
CA VAL A 125 -3.81 -31.03 1.36
C VAL A 125 -3.15 -30.60 0.06
N LYS A 126 -1.88 -30.96 -0.13
CA LYS A 126 -1.08 -30.54 -1.30
C LYS A 126 -1.76 -30.80 -2.65
N ALA A 127 -2.48 -31.91 -2.78
CA ALA A 127 -3.20 -32.25 -4.00
C ALA A 127 -4.32 -31.24 -4.35
N ASN A 128 -4.83 -30.52 -3.36
CA ASN A 128 -5.95 -29.58 -3.50
C ASN A 128 -5.47 -28.12 -3.60
N LEU A 129 -4.17 -27.85 -3.78
CA LEU A 129 -3.61 -26.50 -3.75
C LEU A 129 -4.28 -25.54 -4.76
N GLU A 130 -4.54 -26.00 -5.99
CA GLU A 130 -5.15 -25.16 -7.03
C GLU A 130 -6.57 -24.73 -6.65
N PHE A 131 -7.36 -25.62 -6.05
CA PHE A 131 -8.67 -25.23 -5.49
C PHE A 131 -8.53 -24.14 -4.41
N PHE A 132 -7.55 -24.26 -3.52
CA PHE A 132 -7.35 -23.27 -2.46
C PHE A 132 -6.81 -21.93 -2.98
N LYS A 133 -6.05 -21.91 -4.07
CA LYS A 133 -5.69 -20.65 -4.76
C LYS A 133 -6.93 -19.92 -5.25
N GLU A 134 -7.84 -20.63 -5.92
CA GLU A 134 -9.09 -20.05 -6.42
C GLU A 134 -10.03 -19.62 -5.28
N LEU A 135 -10.09 -20.40 -4.19
CA LEU A 135 -10.84 -20.03 -2.99
C LEU A 135 -10.29 -18.75 -2.33
N PHE A 136 -8.97 -18.64 -2.18
CA PHE A 136 -8.35 -17.44 -1.58
C PHE A 136 -8.55 -16.23 -2.50
N ARG A 137 -8.51 -16.43 -3.83
CA ARG A 137 -8.85 -15.36 -4.79
C ARG A 137 -10.29 -14.90 -4.61
N LEU A 138 -11.25 -15.83 -4.50
CA LEU A 138 -12.64 -15.50 -4.21
C LEU A 138 -12.77 -14.68 -2.91
N LEU A 139 -12.09 -15.08 -1.83
CA LEU A 139 -12.09 -14.32 -0.57
C LEU A 139 -11.49 -12.92 -0.74
N GLY A 140 -10.46 -12.80 -1.58
CA GLY A 140 -9.89 -11.52 -2.01
C GLY A 140 -10.90 -10.65 -2.75
N ASP A 141 -11.56 -11.20 -3.77
CA ASP A 141 -12.55 -10.49 -4.60
C ASP A 141 -13.79 -10.06 -3.80
N LEU A 142 -14.20 -10.88 -2.83
CA LEU A 142 -15.27 -10.56 -1.88
C LEU A 142 -14.88 -9.50 -0.84
N GLN A 143 -13.60 -9.11 -0.80
CA GLN A 143 -13.02 -8.18 0.17
C GLN A 143 -13.26 -8.62 1.62
N CYS A 144 -13.06 -9.91 1.87
CA CYS A 144 -13.19 -10.50 3.20
C CYS A 144 -12.10 -9.96 4.14
N GLU A 145 -12.50 -9.52 5.34
CA GLU A 145 -11.56 -9.08 6.37
C GLU A 145 -10.82 -10.27 6.98
N ILE A 146 -9.52 -10.08 7.29
CA ILE A 146 -8.67 -11.12 7.89
C ILE A 146 -8.30 -10.68 9.30
N GLY A 147 -8.94 -11.31 10.29
CA GLY A 147 -8.64 -11.13 11.71
C GLY A 147 -7.50 -12.03 12.20
N GLU A 148 -7.13 -11.85 13.48
CA GLU A 148 -6.01 -12.57 14.11
C GLU A 148 -6.17 -14.10 14.06
N ILE A 149 -7.37 -14.64 14.25
CA ILE A 149 -7.59 -16.09 14.23
C ILE A 149 -7.40 -16.67 12.83
N ALA A 150 -7.90 -15.96 11.81
CA ALA A 150 -7.72 -16.37 10.41
C ALA A 150 -6.23 -16.31 10.03
N HIS A 151 -5.52 -15.29 10.52
CA HIS A 151 -4.07 -15.17 10.37
C HIS A 151 -3.34 -16.37 10.99
N SER A 152 -3.59 -16.72 12.25
CA SER A 152 -2.99 -17.90 12.89
C SER A 152 -3.30 -19.18 12.13
N LEU A 153 -4.54 -19.36 11.68
CA LEU A 153 -4.94 -20.54 10.91
C LEU A 153 -4.15 -20.68 9.60
N ILE A 154 -3.96 -19.57 8.86
CA ILE A 154 -3.17 -19.58 7.63
C ILE A 154 -1.71 -19.91 7.92
N MET A 155 -1.14 -19.31 8.97
CA MET A 155 0.28 -19.42 9.29
C MET A 155 0.66 -20.70 10.05
N ASP A 156 -0.30 -21.36 10.70
CA ASP A 156 -0.06 -22.61 11.42
C ASP A 156 -0.54 -23.81 10.61
N ASP A 157 -1.84 -23.88 10.32
CA ASP A 157 -2.46 -25.05 9.72
C ASP A 157 -2.19 -25.12 8.23
N TYR A 158 -2.47 -24.05 7.47
CA TYR A 158 -2.27 -24.05 6.02
C TYR A 158 -0.77 -24.13 5.68
N LEU A 159 0.08 -23.45 6.45
CA LEU A 159 1.53 -23.53 6.31
C LEU A 159 2.06 -24.95 6.50
N ALA A 160 1.57 -25.68 7.50
CA ALA A 160 1.96 -27.07 7.72
C ALA A 160 1.59 -27.99 6.53
N LYS A 161 0.53 -27.65 5.78
CA LYS A 161 0.04 -28.44 4.64
C LYS A 161 0.72 -28.08 3.33
N TYR A 162 0.82 -26.78 3.04
CA TYR A 162 1.27 -26.27 1.75
C TYR A 162 2.74 -25.85 1.74
N GLY A 163 3.34 -25.61 2.91
CA GLY A 163 4.71 -25.11 3.02
C GLY A 163 4.84 -23.74 2.33
N ASP A 164 5.90 -23.57 1.54
CA ASP A 164 6.21 -22.27 0.92
C ASP A 164 5.13 -21.74 -0.05
N ALA A 165 4.23 -22.61 -0.53
CA ALA A 165 3.10 -22.22 -1.39
C ALA A 165 2.03 -21.39 -0.66
N VAL A 166 2.08 -21.27 0.67
CA VAL A 166 1.21 -20.35 1.41
C VAL A 166 1.44 -18.89 0.99
N GLY A 167 2.66 -18.52 0.59
CA GLY A 167 2.93 -17.18 0.08
C GLY A 167 2.04 -16.81 -1.11
N ASP A 168 1.83 -17.75 -2.03
CA ASP A 168 0.96 -17.55 -3.19
C ASP A 168 -0.50 -17.41 -2.74
N LEU A 169 -0.95 -18.19 -1.75
CA LEU A 169 -2.30 -18.08 -1.18
C LEU A 169 -2.52 -16.71 -0.53
N ILE A 170 -1.55 -16.21 0.25
CA ILE A 170 -1.59 -14.88 0.86
C ILE A 170 -1.67 -13.78 -0.22
N GLY A 171 -0.95 -13.96 -1.33
CA GLY A 171 -1.00 -13.05 -2.49
C GLY A 171 -2.38 -12.97 -3.15
N GLN A 172 -3.21 -14.02 -3.09
CA GLN A 172 -4.57 -14.01 -3.65
C GLN A 172 -5.59 -13.24 -2.78
N LEU A 173 -5.29 -12.99 -1.51
CA LEU A 173 -6.17 -12.25 -0.60
C LEU A 173 -6.02 -10.73 -0.77
N GLN A 174 -6.89 -9.94 -0.15
CA GLN A 174 -6.67 -8.49 -0.03
C GLN A 174 -5.40 -8.18 0.78
N PRO A 175 -4.72 -7.04 0.51
CA PRO A 175 -3.59 -6.61 1.33
C PRO A 175 -3.90 -6.56 2.82
N ASN A 176 -3.07 -7.23 3.63
CA ASN A 176 -3.22 -7.26 5.08
C ASN A 176 -1.84 -7.08 5.73
N ALA A 177 -1.71 -6.03 6.55
CA ALA A 177 -0.46 -5.67 7.19
C ALA A 177 0.18 -6.82 7.99
N ALA A 178 -0.60 -7.45 8.87
CA ALA A 178 -0.09 -8.46 9.79
C ALA A 178 0.31 -9.75 9.06
N LEU A 179 -0.52 -10.20 8.11
CA LEU A 179 -0.27 -11.42 7.35
C LEU A 179 0.92 -11.26 6.39
N ASP A 180 1.00 -10.12 5.68
CA ASP A 180 2.11 -9.82 4.78
C ASP A 180 3.43 -9.74 5.57
N ALA A 181 3.45 -9.03 6.70
CA ALA A 181 4.64 -8.90 7.55
C ALA A 181 5.08 -10.26 8.11
N HIS A 182 4.14 -11.04 8.65
CA HIS A 182 4.46 -12.35 9.21
C HIS A 182 5.01 -13.29 8.13
N TRP A 183 4.42 -13.30 6.93
CA TRP A 183 4.96 -14.10 5.82
C TRP A 183 6.38 -13.67 5.45
N ILE A 184 6.59 -12.38 5.17
CA ILE A 184 7.90 -11.87 4.72
C ILE A 184 8.97 -12.14 5.77
N ASN A 185 8.66 -11.91 7.05
CA ASN A 185 9.62 -11.99 8.15
C ASN A 185 9.77 -13.39 8.78
N ALA A 186 8.93 -14.37 8.42
CA ALA A 186 8.99 -15.71 9.03
C ALA A 186 10.32 -16.44 8.75
N LYS A 187 10.60 -17.54 9.45
CA LYS A 187 11.77 -18.39 9.16
C LYS A 187 11.45 -19.37 8.02
N PRO A 188 12.39 -19.69 7.11
CA PRO A 188 12.17 -20.68 6.06
C PRO A 188 11.96 -22.08 6.65
N LEU A 189 10.95 -22.80 6.15
CA LEU A 189 10.60 -24.16 6.60
C LEU A 189 11.65 -25.20 6.19
N LYS A 190 12.26 -25.02 5.01
CA LYS A 190 13.41 -25.80 4.58
C LYS A 190 14.66 -24.93 4.74
N LYS A 191 15.59 -25.37 5.60
CA LYS A 191 16.95 -24.84 5.56
C LYS A 191 17.48 -25.11 4.14
N PRO A 192 18.02 -24.12 3.42
CA PRO A 192 18.88 -24.46 2.29
C PRO A 192 19.98 -25.37 2.83
N LEU A 193 20.18 -26.53 2.20
CA LEU A 193 21.28 -27.45 2.49
C LEU A 193 22.59 -26.75 2.18
N ILE A 194 23.04 -25.88 3.08
CA ILE A 194 24.35 -25.27 3.06
C ILE A 194 25.08 -25.83 4.27
N ASN A 195 25.79 -26.93 4.01
CA ASN A 195 26.97 -27.27 4.78
C ASN A 195 27.88 -26.03 4.79
N GLU A 196 28.03 -25.37 5.93
CA GLU A 196 29.28 -24.69 6.30
C GLU A 196 29.16 -24.19 7.74
N ALA A 197 29.63 -25.04 8.67
CA ALA A 197 30.16 -24.56 9.93
C ALA A 197 31.26 -23.51 9.62
N LYS A 198 31.20 -22.37 10.32
CA LYS A 198 32.21 -21.30 10.35
C LYS A 198 32.40 -20.51 9.04
N ARG A 199 31.52 -19.53 8.75
CA ARG A 199 31.87 -18.36 7.91
C ARG A 199 30.93 -17.16 8.09
N LYS A 200 31.47 -16.12 8.73
CA LYS A 200 31.28 -14.67 8.49
C LYS A 200 29.84 -14.10 8.53
N LYS A 201 29.63 -13.20 9.50
CA LYS A 201 28.46 -12.32 9.73
C LYS A 201 27.89 -11.67 8.44
N HIS A 202 28.71 -11.43 7.41
CA HIS A 202 28.26 -10.91 6.11
C HIS A 202 27.53 -11.92 5.21
N LYS A 203 27.87 -13.22 5.22
CA LYS A 203 27.16 -14.22 4.40
C LYS A 203 25.72 -14.42 4.92
N ASN A 204 25.52 -14.42 6.23
CA ASN A 204 24.19 -14.58 6.82
C ASN A 204 23.27 -13.38 6.54
N ARG A 205 23.83 -12.18 6.37
CA ARG A 205 23.07 -10.96 6.11
C ARG A 205 22.49 -10.93 4.68
N VAL A 206 23.31 -11.26 3.67
CA VAL A 206 22.85 -11.36 2.27
C VAL A 206 21.76 -12.42 2.14
N VAL A 207 21.93 -13.56 2.82
CA VAL A 207 20.93 -14.66 2.83
C VAL A 207 19.59 -14.22 3.43
N LEU A 208 19.59 -13.30 4.41
CA LEU A 208 18.36 -12.82 5.04
C LEU A 208 17.60 -11.83 4.13
N LEU A 209 18.30 -10.88 3.50
CA LEU A 209 17.68 -9.95 2.55
C LEU A 209 17.06 -10.71 1.37
N ASP A 210 17.80 -11.65 0.78
CA ASP A 210 17.29 -12.45 -0.34
C ASP A 210 16.03 -13.25 0.05
N GLN A 211 15.94 -13.71 1.31
CA GLN A 211 14.74 -14.38 1.82
C GLN A 211 13.53 -13.44 1.89
N PHE A 212 13.71 -12.23 2.45
CA PHE A 212 12.64 -11.24 2.51
C PHE A 212 12.17 -10.84 1.12
N VAL A 213 13.10 -10.60 0.20
CA VAL A 213 12.78 -10.26 -1.21
C VAL A 213 12.02 -11.39 -1.89
N ASN A 214 12.47 -12.64 -1.76
CA ASN A 214 11.81 -13.78 -2.42
C ASN A 214 10.37 -13.98 -1.91
N ARG A 215 10.13 -13.79 -0.62
CA ARG A 215 8.79 -13.91 -0.06
C ARG A 215 7.87 -12.75 -0.41
N ALA A 216 8.41 -11.53 -0.40
CA ALA A 216 7.71 -10.37 -0.89
C ALA A 216 7.31 -10.55 -2.37
N LYS A 217 8.19 -11.14 -3.19
CA LYS A 217 7.90 -11.45 -4.60
C LYS A 217 6.76 -12.44 -4.81
N GLN A 218 6.55 -13.39 -3.91
CA GLN A 218 5.39 -14.31 -3.99
C GLN A 218 4.06 -13.59 -3.76
N ILE A 219 4.04 -12.55 -2.90
CA ILE A 219 2.85 -11.71 -2.74
C ILE A 219 2.71 -10.81 -3.99
N ASN A 220 3.81 -10.16 -4.41
CA ASN A 220 3.84 -9.24 -5.55
C ASN A 220 3.51 -9.87 -6.91
N SER A 221 3.62 -11.20 -7.07
CA SER A 221 3.12 -11.86 -8.29
C SER A 221 1.61 -11.81 -8.44
N HIS A 222 0.89 -11.41 -7.39
CA HIS A 222 -0.56 -11.33 -7.36
C HIS A 222 -1.08 -9.93 -7.01
N ARG A 223 -0.42 -9.22 -6.08
CA ARG A 223 -0.80 -7.86 -5.66
C ARG A 223 0.33 -7.11 -4.97
N ALA A 224 0.20 -5.79 -4.90
CA ALA A 224 1.04 -4.95 -4.05
C ALA A 224 0.97 -5.33 -2.56
N ILE A 225 2.11 -5.23 -1.87
CA ILE A 225 2.23 -5.48 -0.43
C ILE A 225 1.67 -4.31 0.38
N HIS A 226 1.07 -4.60 1.53
CA HIS A 226 0.59 -3.56 2.43
C HIS A 226 1.77 -2.70 2.99
N PRO A 227 1.71 -1.35 2.94
CA PRO A 227 2.82 -0.48 3.37
C PRO A 227 3.31 -0.72 4.80
N SER A 228 2.41 -0.97 5.74
CA SER A 228 2.80 -1.30 7.13
C SER A 228 3.66 -2.57 7.24
N ALA A 229 3.50 -3.54 6.35
CA ALA A 229 4.37 -4.72 6.32
C ALA A 229 5.77 -4.35 5.80
N ILE A 230 5.85 -3.46 4.81
CA ILE A 230 7.14 -2.89 4.35
C ILE A 230 7.84 -2.17 5.50
N GLU A 231 7.11 -1.35 6.26
CA GLU A 231 7.64 -0.66 7.45
C GLU A 231 8.22 -1.65 8.48
N GLU A 232 7.50 -2.74 8.80
CA GLU A 232 7.94 -3.74 9.77
C GLU A 232 9.15 -4.56 9.26
N THR A 233 9.17 -4.93 7.98
CA THR A 233 10.34 -5.59 7.38
C THR A 233 11.57 -4.68 7.38
N LEU A 234 11.39 -3.37 7.14
CA LEU A 234 12.48 -2.40 7.27
C LEU A 234 13.00 -2.29 8.70
N ASP A 235 12.14 -2.38 9.72
CA ASP A 235 12.56 -2.41 11.12
C ASP A 235 13.39 -3.67 11.46
N CYS A 236 13.18 -4.78 10.73
CA CYS A 236 14.00 -5.99 10.84
C CYS A 236 15.36 -5.87 10.11
N LEU A 237 15.48 -4.96 9.14
CA LEU A 237 16.69 -4.72 8.37
C LEU A 237 17.59 -3.70 9.07
N SER A 238 18.67 -4.20 9.67
CA SER A 238 19.62 -3.36 10.44
C SER A 238 20.44 -2.36 9.62
N ASP A 239 20.40 -2.42 8.29
CA ASP A 239 21.27 -1.62 7.42
C ASP A 239 20.48 -0.90 6.33
N ALA A 240 20.79 0.38 6.22
CA ALA A 240 20.15 1.33 5.34
C ALA A 240 20.19 0.91 3.85
N LEU A 241 21.27 0.26 3.40
CA LEU A 241 21.39 -0.22 2.01
C LEU A 241 20.56 -1.47 1.76
N ASP A 242 20.42 -2.37 2.74
CA ASP A 242 19.53 -3.52 2.61
C ASP A 242 18.08 -3.05 2.55
N GLY A 243 17.73 -2.04 3.37
CA GLY A 243 16.41 -1.41 3.31
C GLY A 243 16.12 -0.78 1.94
N LEU A 244 17.10 -0.05 1.38
CA LEU A 244 16.98 0.53 0.04
C LEU A 244 16.81 -0.54 -1.04
N ARG A 245 17.66 -1.57 -1.03
CA ARG A 245 17.57 -2.70 -1.98
C ARG A 245 16.26 -3.47 -1.85
N PHE A 246 15.74 -3.61 -0.64
CA PHE A 246 14.44 -4.24 -0.42
C PHE A 246 13.34 -3.42 -1.13
N ILE A 247 13.24 -2.11 -0.86
CA ILE A 247 12.17 -1.28 -1.43
C ILE A 247 12.26 -1.07 -2.95
N GLU A 248 13.44 -1.23 -3.56
CA GLU A 248 13.61 -1.23 -5.02
C GLU A 248 13.00 -2.47 -5.69
N THR A 249 12.87 -3.56 -4.94
CA THR A 249 12.48 -4.87 -5.51
C THR A 249 11.03 -5.28 -5.22
N VAL A 250 10.33 -4.50 -4.40
CA VAL A 250 8.99 -4.82 -3.92
C VAL A 250 7.98 -3.78 -4.38
N ASP A 251 6.83 -4.24 -4.85
CA ASP A 251 5.72 -3.39 -5.23
C ASP A 251 4.81 -3.10 -4.02
N PHE A 252 4.51 -1.83 -3.80
CA PHE A 252 3.62 -1.36 -2.74
C PHE A 252 3.07 0.02 -3.08
N ASN A 253 1.81 0.26 -2.69
CA ASN A 253 1.16 1.56 -2.87
C ASN A 253 1.04 2.28 -1.53
N CYS A 254 1.63 3.47 -1.42
CA CYS A 254 1.64 4.25 -0.19
C CYS A 254 1.06 5.68 -0.35
N THR A 255 0.55 6.20 0.76
CA THR A 255 0.25 7.60 1.01
C THR A 255 1.53 8.42 1.22
N ALA A 256 1.42 9.75 1.26
CA ALA A 256 2.57 10.61 1.53
C ALA A 256 3.15 10.36 2.95
N ASP A 257 2.29 10.20 3.95
CA ASP A 257 2.71 9.95 5.33
C ASP A 257 3.38 8.59 5.50
N GLU A 258 2.87 7.56 4.82
CA GLU A 258 3.53 6.24 4.75
C GLU A 258 4.89 6.32 4.07
N ALA A 259 5.00 7.07 2.97
CA ALA A 259 6.27 7.27 2.28
C ALA A 259 7.32 7.94 3.19
N GLU A 260 6.92 8.91 4.02
CA GLU A 260 7.79 9.52 5.04
C GLU A 260 8.25 8.52 6.09
N ARG A 261 7.33 7.69 6.61
CA ARG A 261 7.67 6.67 7.60
C ARG A 261 8.58 5.58 7.05
N ILE A 262 8.41 5.19 5.78
CA ILE A 262 9.27 4.25 5.06
C ILE A 262 10.66 4.87 4.87
N ALA A 263 10.73 6.10 4.35
CA ALA A 263 11.98 6.82 4.14
C ALA A 263 12.77 6.97 5.44
N LEU A 264 12.11 7.37 6.53
CA LEU A 264 12.71 7.53 7.85
C LEU A 264 13.37 6.24 8.36
N ARG A 265 12.78 5.06 8.10
CA ARG A 265 13.35 3.76 8.50
C ARG A 265 14.60 3.41 7.71
N ILE A 266 14.63 3.75 6.42
CA ILE A 266 15.79 3.50 5.56
C ILE A 266 16.95 4.40 5.97
N VAL A 267 16.70 5.69 6.18
CA VAL A 267 17.76 6.66 6.52
C VAL A 267 17.88 6.88 8.04
N LYS A 268 17.44 5.91 8.85
CA LYS A 268 17.47 5.97 10.32
C LYS A 268 18.91 6.01 10.83
N GLY A 269 19.45 7.21 11.03
CA GLY A 269 20.82 7.45 11.46
C GLY A 269 21.54 8.47 10.57
N ASP A 270 22.84 8.63 10.76
CA ASP A 270 23.63 9.52 9.92
C ASP A 270 23.93 8.83 8.57
N TRP A 271 23.17 9.17 7.53
CA TRP A 271 23.35 8.57 6.21
C TRP A 271 24.69 9.02 5.62
N PRO A 272 25.67 8.16 5.29
CA PRO A 272 26.98 8.64 4.84
C PRO A 272 26.88 9.48 3.56
N ALA A 273 27.60 10.61 3.52
CA ALA A 273 27.60 11.48 2.33
C ALA A 273 27.98 10.70 1.07
N SER A 274 29.04 9.90 1.14
CA SER A 274 29.51 9.01 0.06
C SER A 274 28.50 8.00 -0.47
N ARG A 275 27.34 7.82 0.18
CA ARG A 275 26.27 6.90 -0.23
C ARG A 275 25.02 7.63 -0.75
N THR A 276 24.98 8.97 -0.74
CA THR A 276 23.81 9.75 -1.17
C THR A 276 23.41 9.44 -2.60
N ARG A 277 24.39 9.24 -3.49
CA ARG A 277 24.18 8.77 -4.86
C ARG A 277 23.31 7.52 -4.97
N LEU A 278 23.42 6.56 -4.04
CA LEU A 278 22.62 5.33 -4.09
C LEU A 278 21.13 5.62 -3.94
N VAL A 279 20.76 6.57 -3.09
CA VAL A 279 19.34 6.98 -2.93
C VAL A 279 18.86 7.78 -4.14
N LEU A 280 19.74 8.57 -4.73
CA LEU A 280 19.44 9.37 -5.93
C LEU A 280 19.17 8.48 -7.16
N GLU A 281 19.94 7.39 -7.29
CA GLU A 281 19.82 6.42 -8.38
C GLU A 281 18.79 5.31 -8.11
N ALA A 282 18.19 5.28 -6.91
CA ALA A 282 17.30 4.20 -6.50
C ALA A 282 15.99 4.16 -7.31
N GLU A 283 15.62 2.96 -7.77
CA GLU A 283 14.38 2.68 -8.50
C GLU A 283 13.22 2.42 -7.53
N VAL A 284 12.81 3.48 -6.81
CA VAL A 284 11.75 3.42 -5.79
C VAL A 284 10.52 4.23 -6.21
N PRO A 285 9.33 3.97 -5.63
CA PRO A 285 8.13 4.75 -5.92
C PRO A 285 8.35 6.27 -5.74
N PRO A 286 7.82 7.13 -6.63
CA PRO A 286 8.12 8.57 -6.62
C PRO A 286 7.86 9.27 -5.28
N LYS A 287 6.81 8.85 -4.55
CA LYS A 287 6.49 9.39 -3.22
C LYS A 287 7.59 9.07 -2.19
N VAL A 288 8.09 7.83 -2.21
CA VAL A 288 9.18 7.37 -1.34
C VAL A 288 10.48 8.05 -1.73
N ARG A 289 10.75 8.22 -3.03
CA ARG A 289 11.92 9.00 -3.50
C ARG A 289 11.92 10.42 -2.94
N GLY A 290 10.78 11.12 -3.06
CA GLY A 290 10.65 12.48 -2.51
C GLY A 290 10.82 12.52 -0.98
N ALA A 291 10.29 11.53 -0.27
CA ALA A 291 10.47 11.41 1.17
C ALA A 291 11.92 11.14 1.56
N LEU A 292 12.61 10.21 0.89
CA LEU A 292 14.03 9.93 1.11
C LEU A 292 14.90 11.18 0.92
N PHE A 293 14.63 11.96 -0.12
CA PHE A 293 15.31 13.24 -0.35
C PHE A 293 15.10 14.22 0.80
N ARG A 294 13.87 14.40 1.27
CA ARG A 294 13.59 15.26 2.42
C ARG A 294 14.31 14.78 3.67
N GLN A 295 14.25 13.48 3.96
CA GLN A 295 14.89 12.91 5.16
C GLN A 295 16.41 13.08 5.15
N ILE A 296 17.09 12.84 4.02
CA ILE A 296 18.54 13.07 3.89
C ILE A 296 18.86 14.56 4.09
N MET A 297 18.09 15.44 3.47
CA MET A 297 18.27 16.89 3.62
C MET A 297 18.07 17.36 5.06
N HIS A 298 17.16 16.74 5.82
CA HIS A 298 16.89 17.06 7.23
C HIS A 298 18.05 16.74 8.17
N GLN A 299 19.01 15.91 7.76
CA GLN A 299 20.18 15.60 8.57
C GLN A 299 21.25 16.71 8.55
N GLY A 300 21.14 17.72 7.68
CA GLY A 300 21.92 18.96 7.78
C GLY A 300 23.41 18.85 7.39
N ASN A 301 23.82 17.78 6.69
CA ASN A 301 25.20 17.64 6.21
C ASN A 301 25.39 18.39 4.87
N VAL A 302 26.39 19.27 4.83
CA VAL A 302 26.69 20.12 3.67
C VAL A 302 27.09 19.30 2.44
N GLU A 303 27.95 18.29 2.61
CA GLU A 303 28.43 17.46 1.49
C GLU A 303 27.28 16.70 0.81
N ARG A 304 26.35 16.15 1.61
CA ARG A 304 25.13 15.48 1.10
C ARG A 304 24.27 16.43 0.29
N THR A 305 24.04 17.61 0.85
CA THR A 305 23.20 18.63 0.21
C THR A 305 23.78 19.02 -1.15
N LEU A 306 25.09 19.20 -1.22
CA LEU A 306 25.79 19.51 -2.46
C LEU A 306 25.74 18.38 -3.48
N GLU A 307 25.91 17.13 -3.04
CA GLU A 307 25.79 15.96 -3.92
C GLU A 307 24.38 15.82 -4.51
N MET A 308 23.33 16.04 -3.70
CA MET A 308 21.95 16.05 -4.17
C MET A 308 21.69 17.15 -5.19
N LEU A 309 22.18 18.37 -4.92
CA LEU A 309 22.03 19.49 -5.84
C LEU A 309 22.74 19.25 -7.18
N ARG A 310 23.96 18.68 -7.15
CA ARG A 310 24.68 18.28 -8.36
C ARG A 310 23.91 17.23 -9.15
N TRP A 311 23.35 16.22 -8.49
CA TRP A 311 22.56 15.19 -9.16
C TRP A 311 21.27 15.75 -9.78
N LEU A 312 20.56 16.63 -9.09
CA LEU A 312 19.36 17.30 -9.63
C LEU A 312 19.68 18.15 -10.86
N ASN A 313 20.83 18.84 -10.86
CA ASN A 313 21.30 19.61 -12.01
C ASN A 313 21.60 18.71 -13.23
N ASN A 314 22.20 17.54 -12.98
CA ASN A 314 22.52 16.58 -14.04
C ASN A 314 21.28 15.83 -14.57
N ASN A 315 20.21 15.75 -13.78
CA ASN A 315 18.98 15.02 -14.09
C ASN A 315 17.78 15.98 -14.17
N ARG A 316 17.85 17.00 -15.04
CA ARG A 316 16.91 18.16 -15.14
C ARG A 316 15.41 17.82 -15.24
N GLY A 317 15.02 16.55 -15.41
CA GLY A 317 13.62 16.07 -15.31
C GLY A 317 13.14 15.76 -13.89
N ALA A 318 14.02 15.72 -12.87
CA ALA A 318 13.69 15.34 -11.49
C ALA A 318 13.37 16.55 -10.57
N VAL A 319 13.36 17.77 -11.11
CA VAL A 319 13.33 19.05 -10.38
C VAL A 319 11.99 19.35 -9.68
N GLY A 320 11.01 18.45 -9.72
CA GLY A 320 9.72 18.63 -9.04
C GLY A 320 9.71 18.45 -7.52
N ALA A 321 10.80 17.97 -6.90
CA ALA A 321 10.76 17.47 -5.52
C ALA A 321 11.36 18.38 -4.42
N LEU A 322 12.19 19.37 -4.75
CA LEU A 322 12.91 20.19 -3.77
C LEU A 322 12.98 21.66 -4.23
N SER A 323 12.58 22.59 -3.35
CA SER A 323 12.87 24.02 -3.53
C SER A 323 14.38 24.22 -3.43
N LEU A 324 15.01 24.72 -4.50
CA LEU A 324 16.45 25.04 -4.55
C LEU A 324 16.84 26.00 -3.41
N GLU A 325 15.95 26.93 -3.07
CA GLU A 325 16.13 27.88 -1.98
C GLU A 325 16.19 27.19 -0.61
N ASP A 326 15.28 26.24 -0.35
CA ASP A 326 15.27 25.48 0.90
C ASP A 326 16.53 24.63 1.06
N ALA A 327 17.01 24.03 -0.02
CA ALA A 327 18.23 23.22 0.00
C ALA A 327 19.48 24.07 0.28
N LEU A 328 19.65 25.18 -0.45
CA LEU A 328 20.78 26.09 -0.27
C LEU A 328 20.72 26.78 1.10
N SER A 329 19.53 26.99 1.65
CA SER A 329 19.35 27.61 2.97
C SER A 329 20.09 26.86 4.08
N ARG A 330 20.28 25.53 3.92
CA ARG A 330 20.90 24.64 4.90
C ARG A 330 22.43 24.58 4.83
N ILE A 331 23.03 25.16 3.79
CA ILE A 331 24.49 25.22 3.67
C ILE A 331 25.00 26.53 4.28
N ASN A 332 25.77 26.41 5.36
CA ASN A 332 26.35 27.55 6.09
C ASN A 332 27.84 27.81 5.74
N SER A 333 28.37 27.16 4.70
CA SER A 333 29.77 27.30 4.29
C SER A 333 29.88 28.03 2.95
N PHE A 334 30.51 29.21 2.96
CA PHE A 334 30.77 29.98 1.74
C PHE A 334 31.63 29.19 0.75
N ALA A 335 32.72 28.56 1.22
CA ALA A 335 33.63 27.81 0.35
C ALA A 335 32.90 26.68 -0.37
N ALA A 336 32.11 25.90 0.38
CA ALA A 336 31.38 24.76 -0.18
C ALA A 336 30.29 25.21 -1.18
N LEU A 337 29.56 26.29 -0.89
CA LEU A 337 28.60 26.88 -1.83
C LEU A 337 29.29 27.46 -3.07
N PHE A 338 30.45 28.09 -2.91
CA PHE A 338 31.17 28.73 -4.02
C PHE A 338 31.76 27.68 -4.98
N ASP A 339 32.32 26.60 -4.45
CA ASP A 339 32.81 25.48 -5.26
C ASP A 339 31.65 24.84 -6.03
N PHE A 340 30.53 24.55 -5.35
CA PHE A 340 29.32 24.06 -6.01
C PHE A 340 28.81 25.01 -7.09
N ALA A 341 28.71 26.31 -6.80
CA ALA A 341 28.27 27.30 -7.76
C ALA A 341 29.19 27.33 -8.99
N SER A 342 30.49 27.23 -8.78
CA SER A 342 31.48 27.19 -9.87
C SER A 342 31.31 25.95 -10.76
N ASP A 343 30.87 24.84 -10.18
CA ASP A 343 30.62 23.60 -10.92
C ASP A 343 29.33 23.65 -11.76
N VAL A 344 28.26 24.32 -11.28
CA VAL A 344 26.91 24.18 -11.88
C VAL A 344 26.36 25.44 -12.53
N TYR A 345 26.94 26.62 -12.35
CA TYR A 345 26.27 27.88 -12.73
C TYR A 345 25.91 27.98 -14.22
N MET A 346 26.74 27.43 -15.11
CA MET A 346 26.51 27.43 -16.56
C MET A 346 25.25 26.67 -16.98
N ASP A 347 24.76 25.80 -16.10
CA ASP A 347 23.67 24.87 -16.33
C ASP A 347 22.32 25.35 -15.75
N LEU A 348 22.33 26.41 -14.97
CA LEU A 348 21.15 26.90 -14.24
C LEU A 348 20.37 27.94 -15.04
N ALA A 349 19.04 27.93 -14.89
CA ALA A 349 18.18 28.99 -15.40
C ALA A 349 18.38 30.31 -14.61
N ALA A 350 18.06 31.46 -15.21
CA ALA A 350 18.30 32.77 -14.62
C ALA A 350 17.65 32.97 -13.23
N ASN A 351 16.45 32.43 -13.02
CA ASN A 351 15.79 32.45 -11.71
C ASN A 351 16.54 31.61 -10.66
N GLN A 352 17.10 30.46 -11.04
CA GLN A 352 17.91 29.60 -10.17
C GLN A 352 19.27 30.24 -9.85
N MET A 353 19.90 30.91 -10.81
CA MET A 353 21.12 31.68 -10.59
C MET A 353 20.91 32.80 -9.54
N ASN A 354 19.76 33.47 -9.56
CA ASN A 354 19.42 34.47 -8.56
C ASN A 354 19.27 33.88 -7.15
N VAL A 355 18.65 32.69 -7.02
CA VAL A 355 18.53 31.98 -5.74
C VAL A 355 19.92 31.57 -5.23
N LEU A 356 20.77 31.03 -6.12
CA LEU A 356 22.14 30.65 -5.78
C LEU A 356 23.00 31.84 -5.34
N ARG A 357 22.87 32.98 -6.02
CA ARG A 357 23.54 34.21 -5.65
C ARG A 357 23.12 34.70 -4.27
N ARG A 358 21.82 34.75 -3.95
CA ARG A 358 21.35 35.13 -2.60
C ARG A 358 21.93 34.23 -1.52
N ALA A 359 22.03 32.93 -1.77
CA ALA A 359 22.64 31.98 -0.82
C ALA A 359 24.15 32.23 -0.60
N LEU A 360 24.89 32.52 -1.67
CA LEU A 360 26.31 32.90 -1.61
C LEU A 360 26.52 34.22 -0.88
N ASP A 361 25.74 35.25 -1.19
CA ASP A 361 25.82 36.56 -0.55
C ASP A 361 25.52 36.47 0.96
N ARG A 362 24.55 35.62 1.34
CA ARG A 362 24.21 35.34 2.76
C ARG A 362 25.38 34.70 3.52
N THR A 363 26.18 33.86 2.87
CA THR A 363 27.30 33.15 3.53
C THR A 363 28.63 33.90 3.41
N ALA A 364 28.73 34.91 2.55
CA ALA A 364 29.92 35.74 2.35
C ALA A 364 30.16 36.69 3.55
N MET A 365 31.24 36.45 4.28
CA MET A 365 31.60 37.20 5.49
C MET A 365 32.46 38.45 5.22
N ASN A 366 33.06 38.58 4.03
CA ASN A 366 33.94 39.71 3.71
C ASN A 366 33.79 40.21 2.26
N SER A 367 34.35 41.39 1.99
CA SER A 367 34.30 42.05 0.68
C SER A 367 34.95 41.25 -0.44
N SER A 368 36.03 40.50 -0.14
CA SER A 368 36.71 39.63 -1.10
C SER A 368 35.82 38.48 -1.57
N GLN A 369 35.11 37.83 -0.64
CA GLN A 369 34.14 36.78 -0.95
C GLN A 369 32.98 37.32 -1.79
N ARG A 370 32.42 38.48 -1.45
CA ARG A 370 31.36 39.13 -2.25
C ARG A 370 31.84 39.51 -3.65
N ALA A 371 33.10 39.94 -3.80
CA ALA A 371 33.69 40.19 -5.11
C ALA A 371 33.82 38.90 -5.95
N LYS A 372 34.13 37.76 -5.32
CA LYS A 372 34.11 36.45 -6.00
C LYS A 372 32.70 36.07 -6.47
N VAL A 373 31.66 36.33 -5.67
CA VAL A 373 30.26 36.07 -6.07
C VAL A 373 29.89 36.87 -7.31
N ARG A 374 30.17 38.18 -7.34
CA ARG A 374 29.87 39.05 -8.50
C ARG A 374 30.58 38.62 -9.77
N ARG A 375 31.81 38.11 -9.66
CA ARG A 375 32.57 37.60 -10.81
C ARG A 375 31.98 36.31 -11.36
N LEU A 376 31.47 35.43 -10.50
CA LEU A 376 30.91 34.15 -10.89
C LEU A 376 29.47 34.28 -11.40
N LEU A 377 28.66 35.12 -10.75
CA LEU A 377 27.23 35.32 -11.02
C LEU A 377 26.92 36.83 -11.17
N PRO A 378 27.23 37.46 -12.32
CA PRO A 378 26.98 38.88 -12.56
C PRO A 378 25.48 39.21 -12.46
N GLU A 379 25.11 40.47 -12.14
CA GLU A 379 23.70 40.86 -12.11
C GLU A 379 23.09 40.75 -13.50
N VAL A 380 21.86 40.22 -13.59
CA VAL A 380 21.10 40.22 -14.84
C VAL A 380 20.82 41.68 -15.20
N GLY A 381 21.66 42.25 -16.06
CA GLY A 381 21.69 43.68 -16.41
C GLY A 381 23.08 44.31 -16.53
N GLU A 382 24.16 43.59 -16.20
CA GLU A 382 25.56 44.08 -16.32
C GLU A 382 26.34 43.49 -17.52
N THR A 383 25.66 43.27 -18.66
CA THR A 383 26.33 43.00 -19.95
C THR A 383 26.23 44.18 -20.89
#